data_AF-A0A5B8JEB8-F1
#
_entry.id   AF-A0A5B8JEB8-F1
#
_cell.length_a   1.000
_cell.length_b   1.000
_cell.length_c   1.000
_cell.angle_alpha   90.00
_cell.angle_beta   90.00
_cell.angle_gamma   90.00
#
_symmetry.space_group_name_H-M   'P 1'
#
loop_
_entity.id
_entity.type
_entity.pdbx_description
1 polymer ?
#
loop_
_entity_poly.entity_id
_entity_poly.type
_entity_poly.pdbx_seq_one_letter_code
_entity_poly.pdbx_strand_id
1 'polypeptide(L)'
;MHLRSAVISVGLGVSLAFGGMATPTHAAPSGCNAWKNSPTFAYGSCSVVPAGDAWRLGILCSDGDYDWSAWKYTSQRTSLRCNYAGAVLTHTWIDAAR
;
A
#
# COMPACT_ATOMS: atom_id res chain seq x y z
N MET A 1 44.78 40.02 18.37
CA MET A 1 44.46 38.61 18.67
C MET A 1 43.71 38.03 17.49
N HIS A 2 44.26 36.99 16.88
CA HIS A 2 43.66 36.26 15.78
C HIS A 2 42.64 35.25 16.30
N LEU A 3 41.44 35.22 15.73
CA LEU A 3 40.73 33.96 15.51
C LEU A 3 40.19 33.92 14.08
N ARG A 4 40.70 32.94 13.33
CA ARG A 4 40.26 32.52 12.01
C ARG A 4 39.29 31.34 12.18
N SER A 5 38.54 31.08 11.11
CA SER A 5 37.81 29.83 10.76
C SER A 5 36.30 29.91 11.04
N ALA A 6 35.41 29.51 10.15
CA ALA A 6 35.51 29.08 8.75
C ALA A 6 34.12 29.23 8.11
N VAL A 7 34.13 29.52 6.82
CA VAL A 7 32.99 29.58 5.92
C VAL A 7 32.43 28.17 5.69
N ILE A 8 31.11 27.99 5.76
CA ILE A 8 30.41 26.95 4.98
C ILE A 8 29.21 27.62 4.32
N SER A 9 29.36 27.87 3.03
CA SER A 9 28.26 28.19 2.11
C SER A 9 27.51 26.90 1.78
N VAL A 10 26.20 26.87 1.98
CA VAL A 10 25.31 26.00 1.20
C VAL A 10 24.15 26.86 0.72
N GLY A 11 24.24 27.24 -0.56
CA GLY A 11 23.13 27.84 -1.28
C GLY A 11 22.22 26.78 -1.91
N LEU A 12 21.16 27.30 -2.52
CA LEU A 12 20.13 26.63 -3.35
C LEU A 12 19.04 25.93 -2.53
N GLY A 13 17.76 26.30 -2.58
CA GLY A 13 17.03 26.98 -3.64
C GLY A 13 15.85 26.09 -4.06
N VAL A 14 14.64 26.54 -3.70
CA VAL A 14 13.35 26.20 -4.32
C VAL A 14 12.93 24.72 -4.37
N SER A 15 12.06 24.40 -3.40
CA SER A 15 10.87 23.54 -3.43
C SER A 15 10.51 22.86 -4.76
N LEU A 16 10.57 21.52 -4.77
CA LEU A 16 9.55 20.68 -5.40
C LEU A 16 9.22 19.56 -4.41
N ALA A 17 8.09 19.73 -3.75
CA ALA A 17 7.48 18.71 -2.91
C ALA A 17 7.17 17.48 -3.77
N PHE A 18 8.10 16.53 -3.82
CA PHE A 18 7.72 15.14 -4.02
C PHE A 18 7.06 14.71 -2.71
N GLY A 19 5.78 15.07 -2.57
CA GLY A 19 4.85 14.36 -1.73
C GLY A 19 4.75 12.95 -2.28
N GLY A 20 5.79 12.14 -2.03
CA GLY A 20 5.68 10.71 -2.09
C GLY A 20 4.54 10.39 -1.15
N MET A 21 3.38 10.08 -1.71
CA MET A 21 2.24 9.63 -0.96
C MET A 21 2.79 8.52 -0.06
N ALA A 22 2.80 8.78 1.25
CA ALA A 22 3.11 7.77 2.22
C ALA A 22 2.03 6.72 2.02
N THR A 23 2.35 5.71 1.23
CA THR A 23 1.58 4.51 1.08
C THR A 23 1.33 4.06 2.52
N PRO A 24 0.08 3.97 3.01
CA PRO A 24 -0.12 3.41 4.32
C PRO A 24 0.42 1.98 4.22
N THR A 25 1.60 1.76 4.80
CA THR A 25 2.18 0.43 4.97
C THR A 25 1.30 -0.24 6.02
N HIS A 26 0.08 -0.64 5.63
CA HIS A 26 -0.71 -1.58 6.39
C HIS A 26 0.16 -2.83 6.47
N ALA A 27 0.82 -3.01 7.62
CA ALA A 27 1.61 -4.20 7.87
C ALA A 27 0.68 -5.38 7.66
N ALA A 28 0.94 -6.16 6.62
CA ALA A 28 0.11 -7.30 6.31
C ALA A 28 0.11 -8.23 7.54
N PRO A 29 -1.06 -8.69 8.00
CA PRO A 29 -1.13 -9.62 9.11
C PRO A 29 -0.24 -10.84 8.83
N SER A 30 0.43 -11.36 9.84
CA SER A 30 1.44 -12.42 9.69
C SER A 30 0.87 -13.62 8.92
N GLY A 31 1.54 -14.00 7.82
CA GLY A 31 1.10 -15.09 6.94
C GLY A 31 0.16 -14.66 5.81
N CYS A 32 -0.29 -13.41 5.77
CA CYS A 32 -1.08 -12.84 4.70
C CYS A 32 -0.23 -11.98 3.77
N ASN A 33 -0.54 -12.06 2.47
CA ASN A 33 0.15 -11.27 1.45
C ASN A 33 -0.87 -10.74 0.45
N ALA A 34 -0.68 -9.51 0.00
CA ALA A 34 -1.35 -8.92 -1.14
C ALA A 34 -0.31 -8.48 -2.17
N TRP A 35 -0.60 -8.67 -3.45
CA TRP A 35 0.30 -8.27 -4.52
C TRP A 35 -0.47 -7.84 -5.76
N LYS A 36 0.15 -6.92 -6.50
CA LYS A 36 -0.34 -6.47 -7.80
C LYS A 36 0.03 -7.50 -8.87
N ASN A 37 -0.96 -7.97 -9.63
CA ASN A 37 -0.73 -8.90 -10.74
C ASN A 37 -0.70 -8.20 -12.10
N SER A 38 -1.48 -7.13 -12.25
CA SER A 38 -1.51 -6.30 -13.45
C SER A 38 -1.78 -4.84 -13.08
N PRO A 39 -1.71 -3.90 -14.04
CA PRO A 39 -2.00 -2.50 -13.78
C PRO A 39 -3.35 -2.25 -13.10
N THR A 40 -4.34 -3.11 -13.26
CA THR A 40 -5.70 -2.91 -12.73
C THR A 40 -6.16 -4.02 -11.77
N PHE A 41 -5.34 -5.06 -11.58
CA PHE A 41 -5.73 -6.29 -10.89
C PHE A 41 -4.76 -6.70 -9.78
N ALA A 42 -5.30 -7.04 -8.60
CA ALA A 42 -4.56 -7.50 -7.43
C ALA A 42 -5.05 -8.87 -6.96
N TYR A 43 -4.15 -9.60 -6.30
CA TYR A 43 -4.46 -10.82 -5.56
C TYR A 43 -4.10 -10.66 -4.09
N GLY A 44 -4.74 -11.47 -3.26
CA GLY A 44 -4.44 -11.62 -1.85
C GLY A 44 -4.64 -13.06 -1.39
N SER A 45 -3.86 -13.50 -0.42
CA SER A 45 -4.02 -14.80 0.24
C SER A 45 -3.35 -14.84 1.61
N CYS A 46 -3.87 -15.66 2.50
CA CYS A 46 -3.24 -15.99 3.78
C CYS A 46 -2.84 -17.47 3.81
N SER A 47 -1.67 -17.79 4.35
CA SER A 47 -1.18 -19.17 4.47
C SER A 47 -1.98 -19.98 5.51
N VAL A 48 -2.42 -19.31 6.58
CA VAL A 48 -3.26 -19.88 7.63
C VAL A 48 -4.30 -18.83 8.02
N VAL A 49 -5.53 -19.29 8.26
CA VAL A 49 -6.60 -18.47 8.84
C VAL A 49 -7.14 -19.26 10.04
N PRO A 50 -6.82 -18.86 11.29
CA PRO A 50 -7.36 -19.51 12.48
C PRO A 50 -8.89 -19.54 12.47
N ALA A 51 -9.48 -20.52 13.16
CA ALA A 51 -10.92 -20.62 13.26
C ALA A 51 -11.50 -19.41 14.01
N GLY A 52 -12.42 -18.69 13.36
CA GLY A 52 -13.00 -17.44 13.88
C GLY A 52 -12.39 -16.18 13.28
N ASP A 53 -11.19 -16.26 12.71
CA ASP A 53 -10.54 -15.11 12.07
C ASP A 53 -11.03 -14.93 10.63
N ALA A 54 -10.93 -13.70 10.13
CA ALA A 54 -11.26 -13.35 8.77
C ALA A 54 -10.24 -12.39 8.17
N TRP A 55 -10.13 -12.39 6.84
CA TRP A 55 -9.32 -11.41 6.12
C TRP A 55 -10.01 -10.93 4.85
N ARG A 56 -9.60 -9.77 4.33
CA ARG A 56 -10.08 -9.25 3.05
C ARG A 56 -8.96 -8.54 2.31
N LEU A 57 -9.06 -8.54 0.98
CA LEU A 57 -8.17 -7.81 0.10
C LEU A 57 -8.72 -6.40 -0.11
N GLY A 58 -7.89 -5.38 0.12
CA GLY A 58 -8.17 -3.98 -0.20
C GLY A 58 -7.31 -3.49 -1.35
N ILE A 59 -7.85 -2.61 -2.18
CA ILE A 59 -7.10 -1.93 -3.24
C ILE A 59 -7.39 -0.42 -3.24
N LEU A 60 -6.42 0.35 -3.73
CA LEU A 60 -6.58 1.77 -4.06
C LEU A 60 -6.23 1.97 -5.54
N CYS A 61 -7.13 2.63 -6.25
CA CYS A 61 -7.01 2.93 -7.67
C CYS A 61 -6.59 4.40 -7.87
N SER A 62 -6.06 4.72 -9.04
CA SER A 62 -5.45 6.02 -9.35
C SER A 62 -6.44 7.17 -9.46
N ASP A 63 -7.72 6.85 -9.65
CA ASP A 63 -8.87 7.75 -9.56
C ASP A 63 -9.23 8.10 -8.11
N GLY A 64 -8.55 7.51 -7.13
CA GLY A 64 -8.81 7.70 -5.70
C GLY A 64 -9.87 6.76 -5.14
N ASP A 65 -10.43 5.87 -5.97
CA ASP A 65 -11.40 4.87 -5.55
C ASP A 65 -10.71 3.76 -4.75
N TYR A 66 -11.34 3.34 -3.65
CA TYR A 66 -10.88 2.22 -2.86
C TYR A 66 -11.95 1.14 -2.80
N ASP A 67 -11.54 -0.09 -3.07
CA ASP A 67 -12.42 -1.24 -3.14
C ASP A 67 -11.95 -2.31 -2.15
N TRP A 68 -12.90 -3.13 -1.70
CA TRP A 68 -12.66 -4.27 -0.82
C TRP A 68 -13.30 -5.54 -1.34
N SER A 69 -12.59 -6.66 -1.22
CA SER A 69 -13.22 -7.96 -1.38
C SER A 69 -14.15 -8.26 -0.20
N ALA A 70 -15.07 -9.21 -0.39
CA ALA A 70 -15.74 -9.84 0.74
C ALA A 70 -14.72 -10.45 1.73
N TRP A 71 -15.10 -10.52 3.00
CA TRP A 71 -14.34 -11.23 4.03
C TRP A 71 -14.20 -12.71 3.68
N LYS A 72 -13.02 -13.25 3.96
CA LYS A 72 -12.60 -14.63 3.72
C LYS A 72 -12.21 -15.27 5.04
N TYR A 73 -12.72 -16.47 5.27
CA TYR A 73 -12.46 -17.29 6.46
C TYR A 73 -11.55 -18.49 6.14
N THR A 74 -10.90 -18.46 4.97
CA THR A 74 -10.10 -19.56 4.44
C THR A 74 -8.80 -19.04 3.83
N SER A 75 -7.83 -19.91 3.59
CA SER A 75 -6.56 -19.57 2.91
C SER A 75 -6.70 -19.38 1.39
N GLN A 76 -7.92 -19.46 0.84
CA GLN A 76 -8.12 -19.40 -0.61
C GLN A 76 -7.74 -18.02 -1.16
N ARG A 77 -6.98 -18.02 -2.26
CA ARG A 77 -6.64 -16.79 -2.96
C ARG A 77 -7.90 -16.04 -3.40
N THR A 78 -7.93 -14.74 -3.14
CA THR A 78 -8.96 -13.82 -3.62
C THR A 78 -8.37 -12.82 -4.59
N SER A 79 -9.21 -12.18 -5.38
CA SER A 79 -8.82 -11.18 -6.36
C SER A 79 -9.73 -9.97 -6.34
N LEU A 80 -9.18 -8.82 -6.72
CA LEU A 80 -9.92 -7.57 -6.83
C LEU A 80 -9.38 -6.74 -8.00
N ARG A 81 -10.24 -5.94 -8.61
CA ARG A 81 -9.91 -5.12 -9.79
C ARG A 81 -10.46 -3.70 -9.59
N CYS A 82 -9.73 -2.70 -10.09
CA CYS A 82 -10.30 -1.38 -10.28
C CYS A 82 -11.52 -1.45 -11.22
N ASN A 83 -12.62 -0.83 -10.81
CA ASN A 83 -13.89 -0.88 -11.53
C ASN A 83 -13.92 0.06 -12.75
N TYR A 84 -13.26 1.22 -12.67
CA TYR A 84 -13.28 2.23 -13.73
C TYR A 84 -12.28 1.94 -14.87
N ALA A 85 -12.72 2.19 -16.11
CA ALA A 85 -11.90 1.99 -17.30
C ALA A 85 -10.75 3.02 -17.34
N GLY A 86 -9.51 2.54 -17.26
CA GLY A 86 -8.31 3.37 -17.26
C GLY A 86 -7.74 3.68 -15.87
N ALA A 87 -8.46 3.35 -14.79
CA ALA A 87 -7.91 3.43 -13.44
C ALA A 87 -6.87 2.33 -13.22
N VAL A 88 -5.73 2.70 -12.64
CA VAL A 88 -4.64 1.76 -12.31
C VAL A 88 -4.50 1.59 -10.81
N LEU A 89 -4.18 0.38 -10.38
CA LEU A 89 -3.80 0.05 -9.01
C LEU A 89 -2.58 0.84 -8.60
N THR A 90 -2.75 1.64 -7.55
CA THR A 90 -1.67 2.34 -6.86
C THR A 90 -1.25 1.58 -5.61
N HIS A 91 -2.21 0.97 -4.89
CA HIS A 91 -1.95 0.22 -3.66
C HIS A 91 -2.80 -1.03 -3.56
N THR A 92 -2.29 -2.00 -2.80
CA THR A 92 -2.99 -3.22 -2.41
C THR A 92 -2.55 -3.62 -1.02
N TRP A 93 -3.46 -4.13 -0.20
CA TRP A 93 -3.17 -4.56 1.17
C TRP A 93 -4.15 -5.63 1.65
N ILE A 94 -3.82 -6.28 2.76
CA ILE A 94 -4.73 -7.19 3.47
C ILE A 94 -5.15 -6.52 4.78
N ASP A 95 -6.43 -6.64 5.09
CA ASP A 95 -7.00 -6.35 6.40
C ASP A 95 -7.43 -7.68 7.04
N ALA A 96 -7.19 -7.84 8.34
CA ALA A 96 -7.60 -9.02 9.10
C ALA A 96 -8.43 -8.61 10.32
N ALA A 97 -9.52 -9.35 10.52
CA ALA A 97 -10.37 -9.28 11.70
C ALA A 97 -10.13 -10.53 12.56
N ARG A 98 -10.10 -10.30 13.87
CA ARG A 98 -9.94 -11.29 14.93
C ARG A 98 -11.12 -11.20 15.89
#